data_AF-A0A836WPD0-F1
#
_entry.id   AF-A0A836WPD0-F1
#
_cell.length_a   1.000
_cell.length_b   1.000
_cell.length_c   1.000
_cell.angle_alpha   90.00
_cell.angle_beta   90.00
_cell.angle_gamma   90.00
#
_symmetry.space_group_name_H-M   'P 1'
#
loop_
_entity.id
_entity.type
_entity.pdbx_description
1 polymer ?
#
loop_
_entity_poly.entity_id
_entity_poly.type
_entity_poly.pdbx_seq_one_letter_code
_entity_poly.pdbx_strand_id
1 'polypeptide(L)' 'MSKVCQITGKKSITGNNVSHSHHKTKRKFHPNLFKKRFYIPEEDR' A
#
# COMPACT_ATOMS: atom_id res chain seq x y z
N MET A 1 11.01 3.25 5.84
CA MET A 1 9.66 2.91 6.34
C MET A 1 9.12 1.75 5.53
N SER A 2 8.71 0.68 6.21
CA SER A 2 7.92 -0.40 5.61
C SER A 2 6.60 0.19 5.07
N LYS A 3 6.23 -0.13 3.82
CA LYS A 3 4.96 0.31 3.19
C LYS A 3 3.78 -0.47 3.77
N VAL A 4 3.43 -0.19 5.02
CA VAL A 4 2.33 -0.81 5.76
C VAL A 4 1.37 0.27 6.25
N CYS A 5 0.07 0.05 6.08
CA CYS A 5 -0.95 0.96 6.61
C CYS A 5 -1.02 0.87 8.14
N GLN A 6 -0.97 2.01 8.83
CA GLN A 6 -1.01 2.08 10.30
C GLN A 6 -2.36 1.64 10.88
N ILE A 7 -3.47 1.91 10.18
CA ILE A 7 -4.84 1.61 10.66
C ILE A 7 -5.26 0.20 10.25
N THR A 8 -5.01 -0.18 8.99
CA THR A 8 -5.55 -1.43 8.42
C THR A 8 -4.52 -2.55 8.29
N GLY A 9 -3.25 -2.30 8.57
CA GLY A 9 -2.18 -3.30 8.41
C GLY A 9 -1.90 -3.74 6.97
N LYS A 10 -2.54 -3.11 5.96
CA LYS A 10 -2.36 -3.46 4.54
C LYS A 10 -0.88 -3.37 4.15
N LYS A 11 -0.34 -4.49 3.67
CA LYS A 11 1.06 -4.67 3.26
C LYS A 11 1.19 -4.87 1.76
N SER A 12 2.41 -4.72 1.24
CA SER A 12 2.68 -5.04 -0.16
C SER A 12 2.51 -6.53 -0.44
N ILE A 13 1.91 -6.85 -1.58
CA ILE A 13 1.68 -8.22 -2.05
C ILE A 13 2.61 -8.49 -3.24
N THR A 14 3.12 -9.72 -3.36
CA THR A 14 3.93 -10.14 -4.51
C THR A 14 3.03 -10.74 -5.60
N GLY A 15 3.39 -10.55 -6.87
CA GLY A 15 2.72 -11.20 -7.99
C GLY A 15 3.51 -11.04 -9.28
N ASN A 16 2.84 -11.15 -10.44
CA ASN A 16 3.48 -11.05 -11.75
C ASN A 16 2.85 -9.95 -12.62
N ASN A 17 3.65 -9.34 -13.49
CA ASN A 17 3.15 -8.71 -14.71
C ASN A 17 3.01 -9.80 -15.77
N VAL A 18 1.88 -9.83 -16.47
CA VAL A 18 1.61 -10.77 -17.56
C VAL A 18 1.58 -9.97 -18.86
N SER A 19 2.47 -10.27 -19.80
CA SER A 19 2.47 -9.64 -21.13
C SER A 19 1.37 -10.22 -22.02
N HIS A 20 1.16 -9.60 -23.19
CA HIS A 20 0.28 -10.12 -24.22
C HIS A 20 0.65 -11.55 -24.66
N SER A 21 1.95 -11.86 -24.71
CA SER A 21 2.49 -13.20 -24.96
C SER A 21 2.52 -14.12 -23.72
N HIS A 22 1.80 -13.76 -22.64
CA HIS A 22 1.76 -14.48 -21.37
C HIS A 22 3.10 -14.65 -20.64
N HIS A 23 4.10 -13.83 -20.96
CA HIS A 23 5.37 -13.82 -20.22
C HIS A 23 5.16 -13.23 -18.82
N LYS A 24 5.60 -13.95 -17.78
CA LYS A 24 5.39 -13.59 -16.37
C LYS A 24 6.67 -13.02 -15.77
N THR A 25 6.67 -11.73 -15.43
CA THR A 25 7.78 -11.09 -14.69
C THR A 25 7.35 -10.73 -13.27
N LYS A 26 8.23 -10.91 -12.27
CA LYS A 26 7.90 -10.63 -10.86
C LYS A 26 7.63 -9.14 -10.63
N ARG A 27 6.60 -8.83 -9.85
CA ARG A 27 6.28 -7.47 -9.39
C ARG A 27 5.81 -7.42 -7.94
N LYS A 28 5.84 -6.23 -7.35
CA LYS A 28 5.25 -5.95 -6.04
C LYS A 28 4.09 -4.97 -6.19
N PHE A 29 2.95 -5.31 -5.61
CA PHE A 29 1.79 -4.44 -5.49
C PHE A 29 1.93 -3.66 -4.19
N HIS A 30 2.12 -2.35 -4.30
CA HIS A 30 2.24 -1.48 -3.12
C HIS A 30 0.87 -0.94 -2.69
N PRO A 31 0.59 -0.85 -1.38
CA PRO A 31 -0.58 -0.14 -0.90
C PRO A 31 -0.45 1.35 -1.21
N ASN A 32 -1.58 1.99 -1.54
CA ASN A 32 -1.65 3.42 -1.83
C ASN A 32 -1.71 4.23 -0.52
N LEU A 33 -0.55 4.39 0.13
CA LEU A 33 -0.43 5.08 1.42
C LEU A 33 -0.20 6.57 1.21
N PHE A 34 -0.97 7.40 1.93
CA PHE A 34 -0.79 8.85 1.96
C PHE A 34 -0.52 9.31 3.38
N LYS A 35 0.34 10.31 3.51
CA LYS A 35 0.53 11.03 4.78
C LYS A 35 -0.62 12.03 4.90
N LYS A 36 -1.53 11.77 5.83
CA LYS A 36 -2.58 12.71 6.20
C LYS A 36 -2.46 13.01 7.69
N ARG A 37 -2.70 14.26 8.06
CA ARG A 37 -2.90 14.66 9.46
C ARG A 37 -4.39 14.54 9.75
N PHE A 38 -4.72 13.91 10.86
CA PHE A 38 -6.08 13.82 11.36
C PHE A 38 -6.21 14.83 12.49
N TYR A 39 -7.32 15.56 12.51
CA TYR A 39 -7.71 16.38 13.66
C TYR A 39 -8.70 15.57 14.49
N ILE A 40 -8.47 15.51 15.79
CA ILE A 40 -9.21 14.78 16.81
C ILE A 40 -9.91 15.83 17.68
N PRO A 41 -11.24 16.01 17.53
CA PRO A 41 -11.97 17.07 18.20
C PRO A 41 -12.05 16.90 19.72
N GLU A 42 -11.94 15.66 20.23
CA GLU A 42 -11.99 15.37 21.67
C GLU A 42 -10.73 15.82 22.43
N GLU A 43 -9.61 15.95 21.72
CA GLU A 43 -8.30 16.28 22.28
C GLU A 43 -7.75 17.62 21.76
N ASP A 44 -8.58 18.38 21.03
CA ASP A 44 -8.26 19.63 20.33
C ASP A 44 -6.91 19.61 19.58
N ARG A 45 -6.65 18.54 18.80
CA ARG A 45 -5.37 18.33 18.10
C ARG A 45 -5.46 17.58 16.80
#